data_AF-A0A1J4U076-F1
#
_entry.id   AF-A0A1J4U076-F1
#
_cell.length_a   1.000
_cell.length_b   1.000
_cell.length_c   1.000
_cell.angle_alpha   90.00
_cell.angle_beta   90.00
_cell.angle_gamma   90.00
#
_symmetry.space_group_name_H-M   'P 1'
#
loop_
_entity.id
_entity.type
_entity.pdbx_description
1 polymer ?
#
loop_
_entity_poly.entity_id
_entity_poly.type
_entity_poly.pdbx_seq_one_letter_code
_entity_poly.pdbx_strand_id
1 'polypeptide(L)'
;MNKEQTIESIDNARKAHIAQMEKIEALLRGKKVENPTSPEKTKCQFGKWLYDEDNHVKDILGSQFYSNIEILHARWHEEYSRIFNIFFKEEKKSFLSKLLASSKIDEMEMDKARLYHSELKVTTEELLKALGSSYRRASALSESKFR
;
A
#
# COMPACT_ATOMS: atom_id res chain seq x y z
N MET A 1 -9.20 -0.59 -21.39
CA MET A 1 -8.62 -1.57 -20.45
C MET A 1 -9.44 -2.84 -20.57
N ASN A 2 -8.79 -3.93 -20.97
CA ASN A 2 -9.45 -5.22 -21.11
C ASN A 2 -9.63 -5.92 -19.76
N LYS A 3 -10.33 -7.06 -19.78
CA LYS A 3 -10.62 -7.82 -18.57
C LYS A 3 -9.36 -8.34 -17.90
N GLU A 4 -8.43 -8.90 -18.67
CA GLU A 4 -7.17 -9.44 -18.17
C GLU A 4 -6.36 -8.38 -17.43
N GLN A 5 -6.17 -7.21 -18.03
CA GLN A 5 -5.46 -6.07 -17.43
C GLN A 5 -6.12 -5.61 -16.13
N THR A 6 -7.45 -5.59 -16.08
CA THR A 6 -8.20 -5.20 -14.87
C THR A 6 -7.95 -6.19 -13.74
N ILE A 7 -8.12 -7.48 -14.03
CA ILE A 7 -7.96 -8.58 -13.07
C ILE A 7 -6.51 -8.64 -12.58
N GLU A 8 -5.55 -8.54 -13.50
CA GLU A 8 -4.13 -8.53 -13.21
C GLU A 8 -3.75 -7.33 -12.33
N SER A 9 -4.28 -6.14 -12.61
CA SER A 9 -4.00 -4.94 -11.80
C SER A 9 -4.49 -5.11 -10.35
N ILE A 10 -5.67 -5.70 -10.16
CA ILE A 10 -6.22 -5.99 -8.82
C ILE A 10 -5.39 -7.07 -8.10
N ASP A 11 -4.95 -8.11 -8.81
CA ASP A 11 -4.13 -9.18 -8.23
C ASP A 11 -2.72 -8.70 -7.86
N ASN A 12 -2.09 -7.93 -8.76
CA ASN A 12 -0.80 -7.30 -8.51
C ASN A 12 -0.88 -6.33 -7.32
N ALA A 13 -1.99 -5.62 -7.15
CA ALA A 13 -2.22 -4.81 -5.95
C ALA A 13 -2.19 -5.66 -4.68
N ARG A 14 -2.89 -6.80 -4.65
CA ARG A 14 -2.89 -7.69 -3.48
C ARG A 14 -1.48 -8.14 -3.14
N LYS A 15 -0.73 -8.63 -4.13
CA LYS A 15 0.66 -9.07 -3.98
C LYS A 15 1.57 -7.95 -3.46
N ALA A 16 1.44 -6.75 -4.01
CA ALA A 16 2.25 -5.61 -3.63
C ALA A 16 2.03 -5.18 -2.17
N HIS A 17 0.78 -5.15 -1.70
CA HIS A 17 0.47 -4.80 -0.31
C HIS A 17 0.95 -5.88 0.67
N ILE A 18 0.81 -7.17 0.32
CA ILE A 18 1.35 -8.29 1.11
C ILE A 18 2.87 -8.18 1.23
N ALA A 19 3.56 -8.03 0.09
CA ALA A 19 5.01 -7.89 0.06
C ALA A 19 5.49 -6.67 0.87
N GLN A 20 4.71 -5.58 0.89
CA GLN A 20 5.04 -4.41 1.70
C GLN A 20 4.84 -4.66 3.20
N MET A 21 3.87 -5.45 3.61
CA MET A 21 3.75 -5.88 5.01
C MET A 21 4.93 -6.76 5.44
N GLU A 22 5.36 -7.70 4.61
CA GLU A 22 6.53 -8.55 4.88
C GLU A 22 7.82 -7.72 5.04
N LYS A 23 7.96 -6.67 4.21
CA LYS A 23 9.04 -5.67 4.35
C LYS A 23 8.97 -4.94 5.69
N ILE A 24 7.78 -4.52 6.13
CA ILE A 24 7.62 -3.85 7.43
C ILE A 24 7.98 -4.80 8.58
N GLU A 25 7.58 -6.06 8.52
CA GLU A 25 7.99 -7.05 9.51
C GLU A 25 9.51 -7.28 9.53
N ALA A 26 10.16 -7.25 8.36
CA ALA A 26 11.61 -7.33 8.27
C ALA A 26 12.28 -6.13 8.96
N LEU A 27 11.77 -4.91 8.75
CA LEU A 27 12.23 -3.70 9.44
C LEU A 27 12.06 -3.81 10.96
N LEU A 28 10.91 -4.30 11.43
CA LEU A 28 10.63 -4.51 12.87
C LEU A 28 11.55 -5.55 13.52
N ARG A 29 12.17 -6.44 12.72
CA ARG A 29 13.21 -7.39 13.14
C ARG A 29 14.63 -6.85 12.97
N GLY A 30 14.79 -5.57 12.63
CA GLY A 30 16.08 -4.91 12.43
C GLY A 30 16.77 -5.26 11.12
N LYS A 31 16.06 -5.85 10.14
CA LYS A 31 16.62 -6.11 8.81
C LYS A 31 16.54 -4.85 7.96
N LYS A 32 17.52 -4.66 7.09
CA LYS A 32 17.46 -3.64 6.03
C LYS A 32 16.49 -4.07 4.94
N VAL A 33 15.76 -3.10 4.39
CA VAL A 33 14.85 -3.28 3.27
C VAL A 33 15.14 -2.20 2.24
N GLU A 34 15.14 -2.61 0.97
CA GLU A 34 15.28 -1.70 -0.16
C GLU A 34 13.94 -1.53 -0.89
N ASN A 35 13.81 -0.43 -1.63
CA ASN A 35 12.66 -0.15 -2.47
C ASN A 35 11.31 -0.29 -1.73
N PRO A 36 11.09 0.46 -0.63
CA PRO A 36 9.79 0.49 0.02
C PRO A 36 8.73 1.07 -0.94
N THR A 37 7.48 0.63 -0.80
CA THR A 37 6.35 1.26 -1.50
C THR A 37 6.31 2.75 -1.16
N SER A 38 5.97 3.60 -2.14
CA SER A 38 5.79 5.03 -1.91
C SER A 38 4.74 5.29 -0.83
N PRO A 39 4.95 6.20 0.13
CA PRO A 39 3.93 6.59 1.10
C PRO A 39 2.77 7.33 0.44
N GLU A 40 2.99 8.00 -0.70
CA GLU A 40 1.94 8.68 -1.45
C GLU A 40 1.07 7.68 -2.23
N LYS A 41 -0.24 7.67 -1.95
CA LYS A 41 -1.21 6.72 -2.52
C LYS A 41 -1.28 6.75 -4.05
N THR A 42 -1.05 7.89 -4.69
CA THR A 42 -1.10 8.02 -6.17
C THR A 42 0.19 7.59 -6.85
N LYS A 43 1.26 7.35 -6.09
CA LYS A 43 2.59 7.02 -6.63
C LYS A 43 2.93 5.53 -6.55
N CYS A 44 2.18 4.73 -5.79
CA CYS A 44 2.32 3.28 -5.85
C CYS A 44 1.77 2.74 -7.19
N GLN A 45 2.21 1.55 -7.63
CA GLN A 45 1.79 0.99 -8.93
C GLN A 45 0.27 0.86 -9.03
N PHE A 46 -0.38 0.40 -7.95
CA PHE A 46 -1.83 0.28 -7.89
C PHE A 46 -2.53 1.63 -7.93
N GLY A 47 -2.01 2.62 -7.21
CA GLY A 47 -2.57 3.97 -7.19
C GLY A 47 -2.44 4.69 -8.52
N LYS A 48 -1.30 4.55 -9.19
CA LYS A 48 -1.11 5.06 -10.56
C LYS A 48 -2.18 4.52 -11.49
N TRP A 49 -2.50 3.22 -11.38
CA TRP A 49 -3.58 2.63 -12.13
C TRP A 49 -4.95 3.13 -11.66
N LEU A 50 -5.28 3.01 -10.36
CA LEU A 50 -6.59 3.28 -9.79
C LEU A 50 -7.06 4.73 -10.01
N TYR A 51 -6.14 5.68 -9.93
CA TYR A 51 -6.42 7.12 -10.02
C TYR A 51 -6.10 7.71 -11.40
N ASP A 52 -5.76 6.88 -12.38
CA ASP A 52 -5.56 7.33 -13.77
C ASP A 52 -6.88 7.89 -14.34
N GLU A 53 -6.81 9.02 -15.05
CA GLU A 53 -7.99 9.69 -15.62
C GLU A 53 -8.70 8.83 -16.68
N ASP A 54 -7.96 7.96 -17.37
CA ASP A 54 -8.49 7.02 -18.37
C ASP A 54 -8.96 5.70 -17.74
N ASN A 55 -8.89 5.55 -16.42
CA ASN A 55 -9.33 4.34 -15.73
C ASN A 55 -10.86 4.31 -15.51
N HIS A 56 -11.53 3.39 -16.19
CA HIS A 56 -12.97 3.14 -16.07
C HIS A 56 -13.33 1.99 -15.11
N VAL A 57 -12.45 1.59 -14.20
CA VAL A 57 -12.68 0.47 -13.25
C VAL A 57 -13.88 0.74 -12.34
N LYS A 58 -14.20 2.01 -12.07
CA LYS A 58 -15.43 2.38 -11.36
C LYS A 58 -16.69 1.91 -12.08
N ASP A 59 -16.73 2.00 -13.40
CA ASP A 59 -17.89 1.57 -14.20
C ASP A 59 -17.99 0.04 -14.26
N ILE A 60 -16.82 -0.64 -14.32
CA ILE A 60 -16.72 -2.11 -14.32
C ILE A 60 -17.17 -2.69 -12.96
N LEU A 61 -16.56 -2.21 -11.87
CA LEU A 61 -16.83 -2.71 -10.53
C LEU A 61 -18.13 -2.16 -9.93
N GLY A 62 -18.60 -1.01 -10.41
CA GLY A 62 -19.68 -0.25 -9.80
C GLY A 62 -19.19 0.56 -8.58
N SER A 63 -19.92 1.65 -8.30
CA SER A 63 -19.54 2.66 -7.30
C SER A 63 -19.27 2.09 -5.91
N GLN A 64 -20.02 1.08 -5.46
CA GLN A 64 -19.85 0.51 -4.12
C GLN A 64 -18.48 -0.18 -3.94
N PHE A 65 -18.09 -1.02 -4.91
CA PHE A 65 -16.82 -1.75 -4.85
C PHE A 65 -15.63 -0.81 -5.03
N TYR A 66 -15.75 0.12 -5.98
CA TYR A 66 -14.74 1.13 -6.23
C TYR A 66 -14.48 2.00 -5.00
N SER A 67 -15.53 2.60 -4.42
CA SER A 67 -15.39 3.52 -3.29
C SER A 67 -14.81 2.82 -2.07
N ASN A 68 -15.18 1.55 -1.84
CA ASN A 68 -14.62 0.77 -0.74
C ASN A 68 -13.11 0.53 -0.91
N ILE A 69 -12.66 0.17 -2.13
CA ILE A 69 -11.22 0.06 -2.44
C ILE A 69 -10.53 1.40 -2.20
N GLU A 70 -11.11 2.49 -2.73
CA GLU A 70 -10.51 3.82 -2.66
C GLU A 70 -10.26 4.27 -1.21
N ILE A 71 -11.28 4.12 -0.37
CA ILE A 71 -11.23 4.48 1.05
C ILE A 71 -10.15 3.66 1.77
N LEU A 72 -10.18 2.33 1.59
CA LEU A 72 -9.23 1.43 2.25
C LEU A 72 -7.79 1.66 1.76
N HIS A 73 -7.60 1.91 0.47
CA HIS A 73 -6.29 2.22 -0.11
C HIS A 73 -5.74 3.56 0.41
N ALA A 74 -6.57 4.59 0.48
CA ALA A 74 -6.17 5.88 1.05
C ALA A 74 -5.79 5.75 2.53
N ARG A 75 -6.61 5.06 3.32
CA ARG A 75 -6.35 4.79 4.74
C ARG A 75 -5.06 3.97 4.94
N TRP A 76 -4.85 2.94 4.13
CA TRP A 76 -3.65 2.11 4.19
C TRP A 76 -2.39 2.97 4.00
N HIS A 77 -2.39 3.87 3.02
CA HIS A 77 -1.26 4.77 2.78
C HIS A 77 -1.05 5.79 3.91
N GLU A 78 -2.12 6.29 4.51
CA GLU A 78 -2.03 7.17 5.68
C GLU A 78 -1.36 6.48 6.87
N GLU A 79 -1.82 5.28 7.24
CA GLU A 79 -1.26 4.48 8.33
C GLU A 79 0.18 4.05 8.02
N TYR A 80 0.43 3.57 6.80
CA TYR A 80 1.77 3.19 6.33
C TYR A 80 2.76 4.35 6.38
N SER A 81 2.33 5.58 6.08
CA SER A 81 3.21 6.75 6.11
C SER A 81 3.85 6.99 7.49
N ARG A 82 3.16 6.60 8.59
CA ARG A 82 3.67 6.71 9.96
C ARG A 82 4.87 5.79 10.17
N ILE A 83 4.75 4.54 9.72
CA ILE A 83 5.84 3.56 9.74
C ILE A 83 6.97 4.03 8.80
N PHE A 84 6.64 4.49 7.60
CA PHE A 84 7.63 4.97 6.64
C PHE A 84 8.48 6.10 7.22
N ASN A 85 7.87 7.02 7.95
CA ASN A 85 8.58 8.14 8.57
C ASN A 85 9.60 7.70 9.63
N ILE A 86 9.32 6.61 10.35
CA ILE A 86 10.24 6.06 11.36
C ILE A 86 11.48 5.45 10.69
N PHE A 87 11.28 4.65 9.62
CA PHE A 87 12.37 3.86 9.04
C PHE A 87 13.11 4.54 7.88
N PHE A 88 12.50 5.52 7.19
CA PHE A 88 13.04 6.03 5.91
C PHE A 88 13.17 7.56 5.83
N LYS A 89 12.64 8.34 6.78
CA LYS A 89 12.66 9.82 6.68
C LYS A 89 13.90 10.48 7.31
N GLU A 90 14.75 9.73 8.00
CA GLU A 90 15.94 10.28 8.67
C GLU A 90 17.07 10.73 7.73
N GLU A 91 17.05 10.39 6.44
CA GLU A 91 18.10 10.85 5.51
C GLU A 91 18.14 12.38 5.32
N LYS A 92 17.05 13.12 5.61
CA LYS A 92 17.02 14.58 5.38
C LYS A 92 17.52 15.46 6.53
N LYS A 93 17.75 14.92 7.73
CA LYS A 93 18.28 15.72 8.87
C LYS A 93 19.81 15.66 9.00
N SER A 94 20.50 14.81 8.22
CA SER A 94 21.91 14.45 8.41
C SER A 94 22.94 15.44 7.83
N PHE A 95 22.56 16.67 7.47
CA PHE A 95 23.52 17.68 7.03
C PHE A 95 24.15 18.49 8.18
N LEU A 96 23.68 18.33 9.43
CA LEU A 96 24.16 19.09 10.60
C LEU A 96 24.74 18.27 11.76
N SER A 97 24.81 16.93 11.68
CA SER A 97 25.16 16.09 12.84
C SER A 97 26.36 15.15 12.65
N LYS A 98 27.46 15.65 12.08
CA LYS A 98 28.73 14.90 11.93
C LYS A 98 29.44 14.49 13.24
N LEU A 99 28.75 14.40 14.38
CA LEU A 99 29.37 14.06 15.66
C LEU A 99 28.66 12.98 16.51
N LEU A 100 27.63 12.28 16.01
CA LEU A 100 27.06 11.15 16.75
C LEU A 100 26.86 9.94 15.82
N ALA A 101 27.68 8.92 16.07
CA ALA A 101 27.64 7.64 15.40
C ALA A 101 26.38 6.84 15.77
N SER A 102 25.85 6.13 14.77
CA SER A 102 24.70 5.21 14.78
C SER A 102 23.32 5.86 14.85
N SER A 103 22.70 6.07 13.69
CA SER A 103 21.25 6.31 13.55
C SER A 103 20.49 4.99 13.79
N LYS A 104 20.65 4.40 14.96
CA LYS A 104 19.83 3.27 15.39
C LYS A 104 18.51 3.84 15.87
N ILE A 105 17.40 3.41 15.28
CA ILE A 105 16.05 3.73 15.74
C ILE A 105 15.97 3.37 17.22
N ASP A 106 15.54 4.33 18.06
CA ASP A 106 15.44 4.11 19.49
C ASP A 106 14.29 3.16 19.85
N GLU A 107 14.27 2.66 21.09
CA GLU A 107 13.29 1.68 21.55
C GLU A 107 11.86 2.23 21.52
N MET A 108 11.67 3.52 21.81
CA MET A 108 10.36 4.16 21.79
C MET A 108 9.80 4.26 20.37
N GLU A 109 10.62 4.63 19.38
CA GLU A 109 10.24 4.63 17.98
C GLU A 109 9.97 3.21 17.45
N MET A 110 10.70 2.21 17.94
CA MET A 110 10.41 0.81 17.64
C MET A 110 9.06 0.35 18.21
N ASP A 111 8.71 0.76 19.44
CA ASP A 111 7.41 0.45 20.03
C ASP A 111 6.26 1.12 19.27
N LYS A 112 6.43 2.40 18.87
CA LYS A 112 5.48 3.08 17.98
C LYS A 112 5.31 2.34 16.66
N ALA A 113 6.41 1.90 16.05
CA ALA A 113 6.37 1.16 14.81
C ALA A 113 5.60 -0.16 14.94
N ARG A 114 5.74 -0.88 16.07
CA ARG A 114 4.96 -2.10 16.36
C ARG A 114 3.46 -1.80 16.50
N LEU A 115 3.12 -0.72 17.19
CA LEU A 115 1.72 -0.28 17.33
C LEU A 115 1.12 0.07 15.96
N TYR A 116 1.78 0.93 15.19
CA TYR A 116 1.33 1.32 13.85
C TYR A 116 1.25 0.13 12.89
N HIS A 117 2.15 -0.85 13.01
CA HIS A 117 2.07 -2.09 12.24
C HIS A 117 0.83 -2.90 12.58
N SER A 118 0.45 -2.97 13.87
CA SER A 118 -0.79 -3.65 14.28
C SER A 118 -2.03 -2.98 13.68
N GLU A 119 -2.09 -1.65 13.66
CA GLU A 119 -3.17 -0.89 13.03
C GLU A 119 -3.21 -1.15 11.51
N LEU A 120 -2.06 -1.00 10.85
CA LEU A 120 -1.93 -1.20 9.41
C LEU A 120 -2.30 -2.62 8.97
N LYS A 121 -2.03 -3.63 9.82
CA LYS A 121 -2.40 -5.02 9.55
C LYS A 121 -3.91 -5.19 9.41
N VAL A 122 -4.71 -4.57 10.28
CA VAL A 122 -6.18 -4.62 10.20
C VAL A 122 -6.66 -4.01 8.89
N THR A 123 -6.19 -2.80 8.56
CA THR A 123 -6.53 -2.13 7.29
C THR A 123 -6.06 -2.94 6.07
N THR A 124 -4.91 -3.62 6.17
CA THR A 124 -4.43 -4.50 5.09
C THR A 124 -5.38 -5.67 4.86
N GLU A 125 -5.83 -6.34 5.92
CA GLU A 125 -6.78 -7.45 5.82
C GLU A 125 -8.11 -7.01 5.17
N GLU A 126 -8.62 -5.83 5.57
CA GLU A 126 -9.81 -5.23 4.98
C GLU A 126 -9.62 -4.89 3.50
N LEU A 127 -8.49 -4.26 3.14
CA LEU A 127 -8.14 -3.92 1.76
C LEU A 127 -8.01 -5.18 0.89
N LEU A 128 -7.32 -6.22 1.38
CA LEU A 128 -7.16 -7.49 0.66
C LEU A 128 -8.52 -8.18 0.44
N LYS A 129 -9.45 -8.09 1.40
CA LYS A 129 -10.81 -8.61 1.24
C LYS A 129 -11.60 -7.80 0.20
N ALA A 130 -11.47 -6.48 0.19
CA ALA A 130 -12.11 -5.61 -0.80
C ALA A 130 -11.57 -5.86 -2.23
N LEU A 131 -10.25 -5.97 -2.38
CA LEU A 131 -9.59 -6.33 -3.63
C LEU A 131 -10.00 -7.72 -4.09
N GLY A 132 -10.07 -8.71 -3.18
CA GLY A 132 -10.50 -10.07 -3.52
C GLY A 132 -11.96 -10.14 -3.98
N SER A 133 -12.83 -9.33 -3.40
CA SER A 133 -14.24 -9.24 -3.81
C SER A 133 -14.38 -8.57 -5.18
N SER A 134 -13.58 -7.54 -5.43
CA SER A 134 -13.54 -6.85 -6.72
C SER A 134 -12.93 -7.70 -7.83
N TYR A 135 -11.89 -8.48 -7.52
CA TYR A 135 -11.33 -9.49 -8.41
C TYR A 135 -12.42 -10.47 -8.86
N ARG A 136 -13.12 -11.12 -7.91
CA ARG A 136 -14.19 -12.09 -8.24
C ARG A 136 -15.28 -11.47 -9.10
N ARG A 137 -15.66 -10.23 -8.81
CA ARG A 137 -16.62 -9.49 -9.62
C ARG A 137 -16.11 -9.27 -11.05
N ALA A 138 -14.93 -8.69 -11.21
CA ALA A 138 -14.33 -8.47 -12.53
C ALA A 138 -14.19 -9.76 -13.33
N SER A 139 -13.76 -10.86 -12.69
CA SER A 139 -13.66 -12.18 -13.32
C SER A 139 -15.00 -12.74 -13.81
N ALA A 140 -16.11 -12.44 -13.11
CA ALA A 140 -17.44 -12.92 -13.46
C ALA A 140 -18.14 -12.09 -14.56
N LEU A 141 -17.66 -10.89 -14.87
CA LEU A 141 -18.23 -10.05 -15.93
C LEU A 141 -17.80 -10.55 -17.32
N SER A 142 -18.63 -10.33 -18.33
CA SER A 142 -18.30 -10.61 -19.73
C SER A 142 -17.29 -9.59 -20.28
N GLU A 143 -16.50 -9.99 -21.28
CA GLU A 143 -15.56 -9.09 -21.98
C GLU A 143 -16.22 -7.81 -22.49
N SER A 144 -17.49 -7.89 -22.90
CA SER A 144 -18.28 -6.75 -23.38
C SER A 144 -18.49 -5.63 -22.35
N LYS A 145 -18.16 -5.86 -21.07
CA LYS A 145 -18.15 -4.83 -20.03
C LYS A 145 -16.84 -4.05 -19.94
N PHE A 146 -15.81 -4.50 -20.66
CA PHE A 146 -14.48 -3.91 -20.72
C PHE A 146 -14.28 -3.21 -22.07
N ARG A 147 -13.25 -2.36 -22.16
CA ARG A 147 -12.93 -1.57 -23.36
C ARG A 147 -11.58 -1.95 -23.95
#